data_AF-A0A2S8GCU9-F1
#
_entry.id   AF-A0A2S8GCU9-F1
#
_cell.length_a   1.000
_cell.length_b   1.000
_cell.length_c   1.000
_cell.angle_alpha   90.00
_cell.angle_beta   90.00
_cell.angle_gamma   90.00
#
_symmetry.space_group_name_H-M   'P 1'
#
loop_
_entity.id
_entity.type
_entity.pdbx_description
1 polymer ?
#
loop_
_entity_poly.entity_id
_entity_poly.type
_entity_poly.pdbx_seq_one_letter_code
_entity_poly.pdbx_strand_id
1 'polypeptide(L)'
;MKKALLVVTGLFSVMMLCSVVLADKGEDSKYSTEEIMKKGFKGGLVAKLAKGEADEEQTKLVITMLESLAKNEPHKGSEESWKEKTTALIKAAKATAEGKEDGAAALKKAMNCKACHEEHK
;
A
#
# COMPACT_ATOMS: atom_id res chain seq x y z
N MET A 1 -44.99 1.60 -43.24
CA MET A 1 -44.13 2.79 -43.47
C MET A 1 -44.70 3.97 -42.68
N LYS A 2 -43.99 4.42 -41.64
CA LYS A 2 -43.85 5.82 -41.18
C LYS A 2 -43.08 5.78 -39.85
N LYS A 3 -41.98 6.53 -39.84
CA LYS A 3 -40.88 6.48 -38.88
C LYS A 3 -41.30 7.14 -37.56
N ALA A 4 -41.06 6.48 -36.43
CA ALA A 4 -41.12 7.10 -35.11
C ALA A 4 -39.70 7.46 -34.68
N LEU A 5 -39.40 8.76 -34.75
CA LEU A 5 -38.27 9.40 -34.10
C LEU A 5 -38.65 9.57 -32.62
N LEU A 6 -37.89 8.96 -31.71
CA LEU A 6 -37.94 9.29 -30.28
C LEU A 6 -36.51 9.46 -29.79
N VAL A 7 -36.12 10.74 -29.68
CA VAL A 7 -34.99 11.19 -28.89
C VAL A 7 -35.48 11.21 -27.44
N VAL A 8 -34.92 10.34 -26.59
CA VAL A 8 -35.09 10.44 -25.14
C VAL A 8 -33.76 10.86 -24.54
N THR A 9 -33.81 12.07 -24.02
CA THR A 9 -32.81 12.82 -23.26
C THR A 9 -32.23 12.03 -22.11
N GLY A 10 -30.90 12.13 -21.97
CA GLY A 10 -30.16 11.62 -20.82
C GLY A 10 -30.49 12.35 -19.53
N LEU A 11 -30.53 11.58 -18.44
CA LEU A 11 -30.34 12.05 -17.09
C LEU A 11 -29.70 10.90 -16.28
N PHE A 12 -28.37 10.80 -16.37
CA PHE A 12 -27.58 9.95 -15.47
C PHE A 12 -27.59 10.64 -14.10
N SER A 13 -28.62 10.37 -13.30
CA SER A 13 -28.65 10.77 -11.89
C SER A 13 -27.67 9.88 -11.14
N VAL A 14 -26.46 10.41 -10.92
CA VAL A 14 -25.45 9.87 -10.02
C VAL A 14 -26.05 9.85 -8.61
N MET A 15 -26.64 8.72 -8.23
CA MET A 15 -27.04 8.45 -6.86
C MET A 15 -25.78 8.09 -6.08
N MET A 16 -25.30 9.09 -5.34
CA MET A 16 -24.18 9.07 -4.42
C MET A 16 -24.36 7.91 -3.42
N LEU A 17 -23.65 6.82 -3.65
CA LEU A 17 -23.43 5.78 -2.65
C LEU A 17 -22.57 6.39 -1.54
N CYS A 18 -23.16 6.62 -0.38
CA CYS A 18 -22.42 6.65 0.87
C CYS A 18 -21.82 5.25 1.09
N SER A 19 -20.71 4.99 0.41
CA SER A 19 -19.83 3.88 0.73
C SER A 19 -19.28 4.14 2.13
N VAL A 20 -19.75 3.38 3.11
CA VAL A 20 -19.09 3.24 4.39
C VAL A 20 -17.65 2.84 4.10
N VAL A 21 -16.72 3.77 4.29
CA VAL A 21 -15.28 3.61 4.04
C VAL A 21 -14.71 2.69 5.12
N LEU A 22 -14.86 1.38 4.94
CA LEU A 22 -14.15 0.37 5.72
C LEU A 22 -13.76 -0.79 4.80
N ALA A 23 -12.81 -0.53 3.90
CA ALA A 23 -11.98 -1.58 3.30
C ALA A 23 -10.67 -0.98 2.76
N ASP A 24 -9.77 -0.60 3.67
CA ASP A 24 -8.34 -0.27 3.39
C ASP A 24 -7.51 -1.52 3.00
N LYS A 25 -8.16 -2.62 2.65
CA LYS A 25 -7.53 -3.88 2.27
C LYS A 25 -7.88 -4.17 0.81
N GLY A 26 -6.89 -4.04 -0.07
CA GLY A 26 -7.07 -4.28 -1.50
C GLY A 26 -7.37 -5.74 -1.80
N GLU A 27 -7.92 -5.99 -2.99
CA GLU A 27 -8.16 -7.35 -3.49
C GLU A 27 -6.85 -8.17 -3.43
N ASP A 28 -6.92 -9.40 -2.90
CA ASP A 28 -5.79 -10.30 -2.67
C ASP A 28 -4.66 -9.80 -1.74
N SER A 29 -4.89 -8.72 -1.00
CA SER A 29 -4.01 -8.32 0.08
C SER A 29 -4.15 -9.28 1.27
N LYS A 30 -3.04 -9.66 1.91
CA LYS A 30 -3.10 -10.51 3.12
C LYS A 30 -3.36 -9.70 4.38
N TYR A 31 -2.92 -8.44 4.43
CA TYR A 31 -2.96 -7.58 5.61
C TYR A 31 -3.51 -6.18 5.26
N SER A 32 -4.33 -5.60 6.12
CA SER A 32 -4.75 -4.19 5.94
C SER A 32 -3.60 -3.22 6.22
N THR A 33 -3.70 -1.97 5.75
CA THR A 33 -2.67 -0.95 6.03
C THR A 33 -2.55 -0.73 7.52
N GLU A 34 -3.68 -0.68 8.26
CA GLU A 34 -3.66 -0.53 9.71
C GLU A 34 -2.84 -1.64 10.42
N GLU A 35 -3.03 -2.91 10.02
CA GLU A 35 -2.27 -4.02 10.59
C GLU A 35 -0.77 -3.91 10.28
N ILE A 36 -0.44 -3.56 9.03
CA ILE A 36 0.94 -3.39 8.57
C ILE A 36 1.61 -2.23 9.33
N MET A 37 0.91 -1.11 9.51
CA MET A 37 1.44 0.03 10.27
C MET A 37 1.63 -0.32 11.75
N LYS A 38 0.69 -1.05 12.38
CA LYS A 38 0.79 -1.43 13.79
C LYS A 38 1.86 -2.49 14.04
N LYS A 39 1.85 -3.60 13.29
CA LYS A 39 2.73 -4.76 13.51
C LYS A 39 4.08 -4.58 12.82
N GLY A 40 4.08 -4.12 11.57
CA GLY A 40 5.26 -3.93 10.74
C GLY A 40 6.10 -2.73 11.16
N PHE A 41 5.53 -1.52 11.05
CA PHE A 41 6.27 -0.27 11.26
C PHE A 41 6.36 0.12 12.74
N LYS A 42 5.23 0.43 13.39
CA LYS A 42 5.19 0.84 14.80
C LYS A 42 5.66 -0.27 15.74
N GLY A 43 5.36 -1.53 15.40
CA GLY A 43 5.82 -2.72 16.12
C GLY A 43 7.30 -3.05 15.92
N GLY A 44 8.00 -2.34 15.02
CA GLY A 44 9.45 -2.44 14.84
C GLY A 44 9.92 -3.63 14.00
N LEU A 45 9.02 -4.44 13.44
CA LEU A 45 9.39 -5.60 12.63
C LEU A 45 10.18 -5.22 11.36
N VAL A 46 9.77 -4.17 10.65
CA VAL A 46 10.51 -3.67 9.47
C VAL A 46 11.88 -3.10 9.89
N ALA A 47 11.94 -2.47 11.07
CA ALA A 47 13.20 -1.95 11.60
C ALA A 47 14.17 -3.07 12.00
N LYS A 48 13.68 -4.21 12.52
CA LYS A 48 14.50 -5.39 12.79
C LYS A 48 15.15 -5.92 11.51
N LEU A 49 14.40 -6.03 10.41
CA LEU A 49 14.97 -6.41 9.11
C LEU A 49 16.07 -5.42 8.69
N ALA A 50 15.80 -4.12 8.77
CA ALA A 50 16.78 -3.08 8.42
C ALA A 50 18.05 -3.06 9.29
N LYS A 51 18.02 -3.71 10.46
CA LYS A 51 19.18 -3.87 11.36
C LYS A 51 19.88 -5.23 11.20
N GLY A 52 19.33 -6.15 10.40
CA GLY A 52 19.82 -7.52 10.31
C GLY A 52 19.46 -8.38 11.53
N GLU A 53 18.46 -7.97 12.31
CA GLU A 53 18.00 -8.66 13.53
C GLU A 53 16.78 -9.55 13.29
N ALA A 54 16.21 -9.52 12.08
CA ALA A 54 15.07 -10.36 11.71
C ALA A 54 15.52 -11.78 11.35
N ASP A 55 14.84 -12.78 11.89
CA ASP A 55 14.98 -14.16 11.43
C ASP A 55 14.30 -14.38 10.06
N GLU A 56 14.38 -15.59 9.52
CA GLU A 56 13.84 -15.93 8.20
C GLU A 56 12.31 -15.76 8.13
N GLU A 57 11.58 -16.16 9.18
CA GLU A 57 10.12 -16.04 9.22
C GLU A 57 9.69 -14.57 9.30
N GLN A 58 10.37 -13.80 10.15
CA GLN A 58 10.16 -12.35 10.28
C GLN A 58 10.48 -11.63 8.97
N THR A 59 11.55 -12.03 8.27
CA THR A 59 11.92 -11.47 6.98
C THR A 59 10.84 -11.74 5.92
N LYS A 60 10.36 -12.99 5.81
CA LYS A 60 9.24 -13.35 4.92
C LYS A 60 7.96 -12.59 5.27
N LEU A 61 7.68 -12.42 6.56
CA LEU A 61 6.52 -11.67 7.04
C LEU A 61 6.59 -10.20 6.65
N VAL A 62 7.76 -9.54 6.83
CA VAL A 62 7.96 -8.15 6.40
C VAL A 62 7.72 -8.01 4.91
N ILE A 63 8.32 -8.87 4.08
CA ILE A 63 8.14 -8.81 2.62
C ILE A 63 6.65 -8.98 2.26
N THR A 64 5.97 -9.95 2.87
CA THR A 64 4.53 -10.20 2.63
C THR A 64 3.67 -9.00 3.06
N MET A 65 3.98 -8.36 4.19
CA MET A 65 3.28 -7.17 4.66
C MET A 65 3.48 -5.99 3.70
N LEU A 66 4.69 -5.77 3.19
CA LEU A 66 4.95 -4.69 2.24
C LEU A 66 4.31 -4.94 0.88
N GLU A 67 4.29 -6.19 0.41
CA GLU A 67 3.53 -6.58 -0.80
C GLU A 67 2.02 -6.41 -0.62
N SER A 68 1.50 -6.70 0.58
CA SER A 68 0.11 -6.42 0.93
C SER A 68 -0.18 -4.91 0.94
N LEU A 69 0.75 -4.11 1.46
CA LEU A 69 0.63 -2.65 1.46
C LEU A 69 0.52 -2.08 0.04
N ALA A 70 1.34 -2.56 -0.89
CA ALA A 70 1.31 -2.14 -2.29
C ALA A 70 0.02 -2.52 -3.04
N LYS A 71 -0.70 -3.53 -2.54
CA LYS A 71 -2.02 -3.94 -3.07
C LYS A 71 -3.17 -3.16 -2.45
N ASN A 72 -3.00 -2.64 -1.24
CA ASN A 72 -4.00 -1.80 -0.61
C ASN A 72 -4.09 -0.45 -1.33
N GLU A 73 -5.27 0.15 -1.29
CA GLU A 73 -5.49 1.49 -1.82
C GLU A 73 -5.22 2.55 -0.75
N PRO A 74 -4.61 3.69 -1.11
CA PRO A 74 -4.39 4.76 -0.14
C PRO A 74 -5.72 5.40 0.28
N HIS A 75 -5.90 5.64 1.57
CA HIS A 75 -7.09 6.35 2.07
C HIS A 75 -7.17 7.81 1.59
N LYS A 76 -6.00 8.43 1.34
CA LYS A 76 -5.85 9.81 0.86
C LYS A 76 -4.68 9.89 -0.12
N GLY A 77 -4.71 10.93 -0.96
CA GLY A 77 -3.62 11.21 -1.89
C GLY A 77 -3.67 10.35 -3.15
N SER A 78 -2.57 10.31 -3.90
CA SER A 78 -2.53 9.66 -5.21
C SER A 78 -2.14 8.18 -5.14
N GLU A 79 -2.75 7.35 -5.98
CA GLU A 79 -2.33 5.96 -6.21
C GLU A 79 -0.90 5.86 -6.75
N GLU A 80 -0.48 6.84 -7.56
CA GLU A 80 0.88 6.92 -8.11
C GLU A 80 1.92 7.06 -6.99
N SER A 81 1.74 8.04 -6.10
CA SER A 81 2.64 8.25 -4.96
C SER A 81 2.63 7.05 -4.00
N TRP A 82 1.47 6.43 -3.80
CA TRP A 82 1.35 5.21 -3.01
C TRP A 82 2.16 4.05 -3.61
N LYS A 83 1.99 3.81 -4.92
CA LYS A 83 2.71 2.78 -5.65
C LYS A 83 4.22 3.02 -5.65
N GLU A 84 4.66 4.27 -5.82
CA GLU A 84 6.08 4.63 -5.79
C GLU A 84 6.70 4.27 -4.43
N LYS A 85 6.11 4.75 -3.34
CA LYS A 85 6.63 4.54 -1.98
C LYS A 85 6.62 3.08 -1.58
N THR A 86 5.53 2.37 -1.85
CA THR A 86 5.40 0.94 -1.49
C THR A 86 6.33 0.06 -2.33
N THR A 87 6.52 0.37 -3.61
CA THR A 87 7.51 -0.33 -4.47
C THR A 87 8.93 -0.11 -3.96
N ALA A 88 9.29 1.11 -3.56
CA ALA A 88 10.60 1.41 -2.98
C ALA A 88 10.85 0.61 -1.69
N LEU A 89 9.85 0.51 -0.81
CA LEU A 89 9.89 -0.31 0.40
C LEU A 89 10.14 -1.79 0.09
N ILE A 90 9.35 -2.39 -0.83
CA ILE A 90 9.49 -3.81 -1.20
C ILE A 90 10.88 -4.09 -1.79
N LYS A 91 11.34 -3.24 -2.71
CA LYS A 91 12.66 -3.39 -3.34
C LYS A 91 13.78 -3.35 -2.31
N ALA A 92 13.72 -2.40 -1.38
CA ALA A 92 14.73 -2.26 -0.34
C ALA A 92 14.69 -3.40 0.69
N ALA A 93 13.49 -3.87 1.06
CA ALA A 93 13.33 -5.02 1.95
C ALA A 93 13.90 -6.31 1.33
N LYS A 94 13.59 -6.58 0.05
CA LYS A 94 14.17 -7.72 -0.68
C LYS A 94 15.69 -7.61 -0.79
N ALA A 95 16.22 -6.43 -1.12
CA ALA A 95 17.66 -6.21 -1.17
C ALA A 95 18.34 -6.44 0.19
N THR A 96 17.69 -6.03 1.30
CA THR A 96 18.16 -6.30 2.65
C THR A 96 18.18 -7.80 2.96
N ALA A 97 17.08 -8.50 2.63
CA ALA A 97 16.95 -9.94 2.84
C ALA A 97 17.98 -10.76 2.03
N GLU A 98 18.35 -10.27 0.84
CA GLU A 98 19.36 -10.86 -0.03
C GLU A 98 20.81 -10.49 0.38
N GLY A 99 20.99 -9.69 1.44
CA GLY A 99 22.33 -9.28 1.90
C GLY A 99 23.07 -8.33 0.96
N LYS A 100 22.35 -7.57 0.12
CA LYS A 100 22.97 -6.57 -0.77
C LYS A 100 23.55 -5.42 0.07
N GLU A 101 24.74 -4.95 -0.32
CA GLU A 101 25.56 -3.97 0.41
C GLU A 101 24.77 -2.73 0.88
N ASP A 102 23.90 -2.18 0.01
CA ASP A 102 23.09 -0.99 0.32
C ASP A 102 21.65 -1.30 0.78
N GLY A 103 21.26 -2.57 0.87
CA GLY A 103 19.88 -2.97 1.13
C GLY A 103 19.32 -2.35 2.42
N ALA A 104 20.04 -2.51 3.52
CA ALA A 104 19.63 -2.01 4.83
C ALA A 104 19.55 -0.47 4.88
N ALA A 105 20.50 0.22 4.23
CA ALA A 105 20.50 1.68 4.13
C ALA A 105 19.33 2.19 3.28
N ALA A 106 19.07 1.54 2.14
CA ALA A 106 17.92 1.82 1.29
C ALA A 106 16.60 1.59 2.03
N LEU A 107 16.50 0.53 2.84
CA LEU A 107 15.28 0.24 3.59
C LEU A 107 15.01 1.31 4.66
N LYS A 108 16.04 1.71 5.42
CA LYS A 108 15.94 2.82 6.39
C LYS A 108 15.49 4.12 5.72
N LYS A 109 16.01 4.42 4.52
CA LYS A 109 15.61 5.60 3.74
C LYS A 109 14.16 5.50 3.23
N ALA A 110 13.74 4.32 2.77
CA ALA A 110 12.38 4.08 2.28
C ALA A 110 11.32 4.11 3.40
N MET A 111 11.71 3.79 4.65
CA MET A 111 10.87 3.93 5.85
C MET A 111 10.67 5.39 6.29
N ASN A 112 10.33 6.27 5.35
CA ASN A 112 10.11 7.69 5.60
C ASN A 112 8.65 7.94 6.03
N CYS A 113 8.39 7.77 7.33
CA CYS A 113 7.07 7.93 7.92
C CYS A 113 6.40 9.27 7.56
N LYS A 114 7.18 10.36 7.53
CA LYS A 114 6.67 11.70 7.23
C LYS A 114 6.24 11.80 5.76
N ALA A 115 7.13 11.43 4.84
CA ALA A 115 6.86 11.55 3.40
C ALA A 115 5.73 10.65 2.91
N CYS A 116 5.39 9.57 3.63
CA CYS A 116 4.21 8.76 3.35
C CYS A 116 2.96 9.35 4.00
N HIS A 117 3.01 9.69 5.29
CA HIS A 117 1.81 10.14 6.01
C HIS A 117 1.34 11.55 5.63
N GLU A 118 2.20 12.44 5.13
CA GLU A 118 1.77 13.77 4.68
C GLU A 118 0.75 13.71 3.54
N GLU A 119 0.82 12.67 2.70
CA GLU A 119 -0.09 12.51 1.56
C GLU A 119 -1.21 11.49 1.84
N HIS A 120 -0.94 10.46 2.65
CA HIS A 120 -1.81 9.28 2.73
C HIS A 120 -2.52 9.04 4.08
N LYS A 121 -2.36 9.94 5.07
CA LYS A 121 -3.00 9.81 6.40
C LYS A 121 -3.92 10.99 6.71
#